data_AF-A0A1F7VHC3-F1
#
_entry.id   AF-A0A1F7VHC3-F1
#
_cell.length_a   1.000
_cell.length_b   1.000
_cell.length_c   1.000
_cell.angle_alpha   90.00
_cell.angle_beta   90.00
_cell.angle_gamma   90.00
#
_symmetry.space_group_name_H-M   'P 1'
#
loop_
_entity.id
_entity.type
_entity.pdbx_description
1 polymer ?
#
loop_
_entity_poly.entity_id
_entity_poly.type
_entity_poly.pdbx_seq_one_letter_code
_entity_poly.pdbx_strand_id
1 'polypeptide(L)'
;MSPEKRQTPEEARYLIRNLERRKGLLARISKREVGDIPDIVIKDTLLKFLDKKYKGMEQEEIKDLNKRLFALINRAADLVTKKQDTAPVTSMYACQYADARPIDEQSYGEFLEEVKTIIELCKQHHISLKSITGMQHGLGVPDVKKLDGLLEWCTNNEVDLKSITGMQNGLGVPDVKKLDGLLEWFTNNEVDLKSITGMQNGLGVPDVKKLDGLLAWCKDNSVDIKSITGMQSGLGVPDAKKLDNLLAWCKDNSVDIKSITGMQVGLGVPDVKKLDGLLTWCTNNEVDLKSITGMQMGLSVPDVKKLDDLLAWCQDNKVDLKSITGMQTGLGVPDVKKLDGLLAWCKDNSVDIKSITGMQSGLGVPDAKKLDNLLAWCKDNSVDIKSITGMQVGLGVPDVKKLDGLLTWCTNNEVDLKSITGMQMGLSVPDVKKLDDLLAWCQDNNVDLKSITGMQVGIPSKDELNKLFRGRRGDESAVEQAP
;
A
#
# COMPACT_ATOMS: atom_id res chain seq x y z
N MET A 1 34.49 33.25 19.67
CA MET A 1 33.04 32.97 19.50
C MET A 1 32.88 32.13 18.25
N SER A 2 32.56 30.85 18.40
CA SER A 2 32.25 29.96 17.27
C SER A 2 30.90 30.39 16.66
N PRO A 3 30.77 30.52 15.33
CA PRO A 3 29.48 30.79 14.74
C PRO A 3 28.59 29.55 14.90
N GLU A 4 27.43 29.74 15.52
CA GLU A 4 26.39 28.73 15.69
C GLU A 4 26.06 28.06 14.34
N LYS A 5 26.16 26.73 14.32
CA LYS A 5 25.71 25.91 13.17
C LYS A 5 24.20 26.11 13.01
N ARG A 6 23.80 26.94 12.03
CA ARG A 6 22.41 27.00 11.56
C ARG A 6 21.97 25.58 11.20
N GLN A 7 20.94 25.08 11.87
CA GLN A 7 20.35 23.80 11.53
C GLN A 7 19.85 23.86 10.08
N THR A 8 20.29 22.88 9.29
CA THR A 8 19.86 22.72 7.91
C THR A 8 18.34 22.44 7.90
N PRO A 9 17.54 23.22 7.14
CA PRO A 9 16.11 22.95 6.95
C PRO A 9 15.88 21.52 6.47
N GLU A 10 14.79 20.88 6.89
CA GLU A 10 14.47 19.49 6.56
C GLU A 10 14.36 19.26 5.05
N GLU A 11 13.90 20.28 4.33
CA GLU A 11 13.78 20.36 2.88
C GLU A 11 15.15 20.35 2.17
N ALA A 12 16.19 20.86 2.84
CA ALA A 12 17.55 20.91 2.32
C ALA A 12 18.33 19.60 2.59
N ARG A 13 17.83 18.69 3.44
CA ARG A 13 18.48 17.38 3.68
C ARG A 13 18.53 16.52 2.42
N TYR A 14 17.48 16.57 1.60
CA TYR A 14 17.44 15.83 0.33
C TYR A 14 18.50 16.33 -0.66
N LEU A 15 18.68 17.65 -0.71
CA LEU A 15 19.68 18.32 -1.54
C LEU A 15 21.10 17.95 -1.08
N ILE A 16 21.36 18.00 0.23
CA ILE A 16 22.65 17.60 0.80
C ILE A 16 22.95 16.12 0.52
N ARG A 17 21.98 15.22 0.70
CA ARG A 17 22.15 13.79 0.42
C ARG A 17 22.50 13.52 -1.05
N ASN A 18 21.93 14.30 -1.97
CA ASN A 18 22.27 14.23 -3.39
C ASN A 18 23.66 14.78 -3.69
N LEU A 19 24.08 15.86 -3.04
CA LEU A 19 25.43 16.40 -3.15
C LEU A 19 26.48 15.42 -2.62
N GLU A 20 26.22 14.77 -1.48
CA GLU A 20 27.09 13.73 -0.90
C GLU A 20 27.19 12.49 -1.79
N ARG A 21 26.05 12.00 -2.33
CA ARG A 21 26.04 10.92 -3.32
C ARG A 21 26.87 11.26 -4.56
N ARG A 22 26.75 12.51 -5.06
CA ARG A 22 27.52 13.02 -6.21
C ARG A 22 29.01 13.15 -5.88
N LYS A 23 29.36 13.58 -4.65
CA LYS A 23 30.75 13.62 -4.16
C LYS A 23 31.36 12.22 -4.11
N GLY A 24 30.60 11.23 -3.62
CA GLY A 24 31.02 9.83 -3.59
C GLY A 24 31.13 9.19 -4.98
N LEU A 25 30.35 9.65 -5.95
CA LEU A 25 30.50 9.25 -7.36
C LEU A 25 31.77 9.84 -7.96
N LEU A 26 32.04 11.13 -7.74
CA LEU A 26 33.24 11.80 -8.23
C LEU A 26 34.53 11.23 -7.64
N ALA A 27 34.54 10.90 -6.34
CA ALA A 27 35.65 10.21 -5.68
C ALA A 27 35.97 8.88 -6.37
N ARG A 28 34.93 8.09 -6.67
CA ARG A 28 35.06 6.80 -7.34
C ARG A 28 35.56 6.92 -8.77
N ILE A 29 35.03 7.87 -9.55
CA ILE A 29 35.43 8.09 -10.95
C ILE A 29 36.88 8.62 -11.02
N SER A 30 37.29 9.47 -10.08
CA SER A 30 38.63 10.06 -10.06
C SER A 30 39.68 9.21 -9.31
N LYS A 31 39.30 8.04 -8.76
CA LYS A 31 40.15 7.18 -7.92
C LYS A 31 40.80 7.91 -6.74
N ARG A 32 40.09 8.85 -6.11
CA ARG A 32 40.54 9.60 -4.93
C ARG A 32 39.63 9.33 -3.74
N GLU A 33 40.11 9.57 -2.53
CA GLU A 33 39.27 9.44 -1.34
C GLU A 33 38.22 10.55 -1.30
N VAL A 34 37.06 10.26 -0.70
CA VAL A 34 35.93 11.21 -0.64
C VAL A 34 36.32 12.52 0.08
N GLY A 35 37.30 12.47 0.98
CA GLY A 35 37.87 13.63 1.66
C GLY A 35 38.67 14.57 0.76
N ASP A 36 39.26 14.06 -0.32
CA ASP A 36 40.08 14.83 -1.26
C ASP A 36 39.24 15.55 -2.33
N ILE A 37 37.94 15.26 -2.38
CA ILE A 37 37.00 15.94 -3.26
C ILE A 37 36.55 17.23 -2.57
N PRO A 38 36.67 18.42 -3.20
CA PRO A 38 36.16 19.67 -2.63
C PRO A 38 34.66 19.62 -2.36
N ASP A 39 34.21 20.30 -1.29
CA ASP A 39 32.78 20.39 -0.98
C ASP A 39 31.98 21.12 -2.06
N ILE A 40 30.84 20.54 -2.43
CA ILE A 40 29.95 21.09 -3.44
C ILE A 40 29.04 22.12 -2.76
N VAL A 41 29.40 23.40 -2.85
CA VAL A 41 28.62 24.51 -2.28
C VAL A 41 27.68 25.09 -3.34
N ILE A 42 26.38 25.16 -3.05
CA ILE A 42 25.40 25.76 -3.94
C ILE A 42 25.49 27.29 -3.82
N LYS A 43 26.04 27.92 -4.85
CA LYS A 43 25.94 29.36 -5.09
C LYS A 43 25.56 29.56 -6.56
N ASP A 44 24.48 30.30 -6.78
CA ASP A 44 24.16 30.94 -8.07
C ASP A 44 25.44 31.50 -8.71
N THR A 45 25.87 31.14 -9.91
CA THR A 45 25.35 30.34 -11.01
C THR A 45 26.58 29.77 -11.73
N LEU A 46 26.50 28.51 -12.17
CA LEU A 46 27.42 27.64 -12.95
C LEU A 46 28.67 28.23 -13.65
N LEU A 47 28.66 29.49 -14.09
CA LEU A 47 29.74 30.18 -14.79
C LEU A 47 31.00 30.40 -13.93
N LYS A 48 30.87 30.63 -12.62
CA LYS A 48 32.05 30.78 -11.73
C LYS A 48 32.78 29.47 -11.44
N PHE A 49 32.14 28.32 -11.70
CA PHE A 49 32.74 26.99 -11.52
C PHE A 49 33.70 26.66 -12.67
N LEU A 50 33.38 27.11 -13.88
CA LEU A 50 34.24 26.99 -15.06
C LEU A 50 35.53 27.81 -14.94
N ASP A 51 35.58 28.75 -13.98
CA ASP A 51 36.63 29.77 -13.85
C ASP A 51 37.68 29.46 -12.76
N LYS A 52 37.68 28.25 -12.17
CA LYS A 52 38.68 27.84 -11.18
C LYS A 52 39.97 27.34 -11.85
N LYS A 53 41.12 27.83 -11.38
CA LYS A 53 42.44 27.31 -11.79
C LYS A 53 42.66 25.89 -11.27
N TYR A 54 42.67 24.91 -12.17
CA TYR A 54 43.05 23.53 -11.88
C TYR A 54 44.57 23.43 -11.89
N LYS A 55 45.18 23.17 -10.72
CA LYS A 55 46.63 22.94 -10.64
C LYS A 55 46.95 21.51 -11.11
N GLY A 56 47.75 21.39 -12.16
CA GLY A 56 48.29 20.11 -12.65
C GLY A 56 47.45 19.39 -13.71
N MET A 57 46.51 20.08 -14.35
CA MET A 57 45.82 19.57 -15.56
C MET A 57 46.14 20.49 -16.73
N GLU A 58 46.28 19.94 -17.92
CA GLU A 58 46.50 20.72 -19.13
C GLU A 58 45.24 21.50 -19.51
N GLN A 59 45.40 22.69 -20.11
CA GLN A 59 44.25 23.58 -20.40
C GLN A 59 43.20 22.94 -21.30
N GLU A 60 43.59 22.05 -22.22
CA GLU A 60 42.64 21.35 -23.09
C GLU A 60 41.86 20.24 -22.36
N GLU A 61 42.47 19.54 -21.40
CA GLU A 61 41.77 18.54 -20.57
C GLU A 61 40.72 19.20 -19.66
N ILE A 62 41.05 20.38 -19.13
CA ILE A 62 40.13 21.19 -18.33
C ILE A 62 38.95 21.66 -19.18
N LYS A 63 39.22 22.11 -20.41
CA LYS A 63 38.21 22.62 -21.35
C LYS A 63 37.29 21.51 -21.84
N ASP A 64 37.83 20.32 -22.08
CA ASP A 64 37.10 19.11 -22.46
C ASP A 64 36.21 18.59 -21.33
N LEU A 65 36.75 18.44 -20.12
CA LEU A 65 35.99 18.03 -18.93
C LEU A 65 34.84 19.00 -18.63
N ASN A 66 35.11 20.31 -18.67
CA ASN A 66 34.12 21.35 -18.44
C ASN A 66 33.02 21.35 -19.51
N LYS A 67 33.36 21.12 -20.78
CA LYS A 67 32.37 20.98 -21.87
C LYS A 67 31.49 19.74 -21.67
N ARG A 68 32.05 18.60 -21.25
CA ARG A 68 31.32 17.35 -21.03
C ARG A 68 30.38 17.43 -19.83
N LEU A 69 30.83 18.01 -18.72
CA LEU A 69 29.98 18.27 -17.56
C LEU A 69 28.85 19.25 -17.89
N PHE A 70 29.17 20.35 -18.59
CA PHE A 70 28.20 21.36 -19.00
C PHE A 70 27.18 20.80 -20.01
N ALA A 71 27.59 19.91 -20.92
CA ALA A 71 26.70 19.25 -21.87
C ALA A 71 25.76 18.23 -21.20
N LEU A 72 26.28 17.42 -20.26
CA LEU A 72 25.50 16.46 -19.48
C LEU A 72 24.45 17.16 -18.59
N ILE A 73 24.79 18.32 -18.03
CA ILE A 73 23.91 19.12 -17.15
C ILE A 73 22.84 19.87 -17.96
N ASN A 74 23.20 20.51 -19.09
CA ASN A 74 22.25 21.29 -19.88
C ASN A 74 21.31 20.44 -20.74
N ARG A 75 21.73 19.28 -21.25
CA ARG A 75 20.83 18.41 -22.05
C ARG A 75 19.81 17.66 -21.19
N ALA A 76 20.05 17.51 -19.90
CA ALA A 76 19.05 17.05 -18.94
C ALA A 76 18.00 18.14 -18.59
N ALA A 77 18.31 19.41 -18.84
CA ALA A 77 17.41 20.54 -18.59
C ALA A 77 16.37 20.78 -19.71
N ASP A 78 16.63 20.29 -20.92
CA ASP A 78 15.70 20.36 -22.07
C ASP A 78 14.61 19.27 -22.06
N LEU A 79 14.63 18.36 -21.09
CA LEU A 79 13.55 17.40 -20.89
C LEU A 79 12.37 18.13 -20.23
N VAL A 80 11.36 18.49 -21.02
CA VAL A 80 10.12 19.17 -20.59
C VAL A 80 9.36 18.30 -19.58
N THR A 81 9.76 18.31 -18.31
CA THR A 81 8.98 17.79 -17.18
C THR A 81 9.21 18.64 -15.93
N LYS A 82 8.13 18.88 -15.17
CA LYS A 82 8.07 19.78 -13.99
C LYS A 82 8.92 19.33 -12.77
N LYS A 83 9.74 18.29 -12.89
CA LYS A 83 10.63 17.81 -11.82
C LYS A 83 11.89 17.22 -12.43
N GLN A 84 13.01 17.93 -12.32
CA GLN A 84 14.32 17.47 -12.79
C GLN A 84 14.79 16.27 -11.96
N ASP A 85 14.54 15.07 -12.46
CA ASP A 85 15.13 13.84 -11.92
C ASP A 85 16.36 13.50 -12.79
N THR A 86 17.56 13.67 -12.24
CA THR A 86 18.81 13.28 -12.92
C THR A 86 19.12 11.79 -12.73
N ALA A 87 18.35 11.06 -11.90
CA ALA A 87 18.55 9.64 -11.63
C ALA A 87 18.42 8.74 -12.89
N PRO A 88 17.50 9.00 -13.85
CA PRO A 88 17.41 8.25 -15.10
C PRO A 88 18.72 8.25 -15.89
N VAL A 89 19.28 9.43 -16.15
CA VAL A 89 20.52 9.60 -16.92
C VAL A 89 21.73 9.09 -16.14
N THR A 90 21.75 9.28 -14.82
CA THR A 90 22.83 8.79 -13.95
C THR A 90 22.82 7.25 -13.84
N SER A 91 21.64 6.62 -13.87
CA SER A 91 21.48 5.16 -13.86
C SER A 91 21.92 4.51 -15.18
N MET A 92 21.78 5.22 -16.30
CA MET A 92 22.24 4.80 -17.62
C MET A 92 23.77 4.94 -17.79
N TYR A 93 24.43 5.66 -16.88
CA TYR A 93 25.88 5.83 -16.82
C TYR A 93 26.55 4.97 -15.72
N ALA A 94 25.76 4.24 -14.91
CA ALA A 94 26.25 3.50 -13.74
C ALA A 94 26.95 2.18 -14.13
N CYS A 95 28.17 2.36 -14.64
CA CYS A 95 29.22 1.39 -14.87
C CYS A 95 29.55 0.55 -13.61
N GLN A 96 28.98 -0.65 -13.49
CA GLN A 96 29.56 -1.69 -12.62
C GLN A 96 29.82 -3.04 -13.31
N TYR A 97 29.63 -3.15 -14.63
CA TYR A 97 29.95 -4.38 -15.36
C TYR A 97 30.87 -4.06 -16.54
N ALA A 98 31.75 -5.02 -16.87
CA ALA A 98 32.70 -4.95 -17.97
C ALA A 98 32.00 -4.45 -19.25
N ASP A 99 32.70 -3.64 -20.06
CA ASP A 99 32.22 -2.98 -21.30
C ASP A 99 31.62 -1.57 -21.18
N ALA A 100 32.05 -0.79 -20.18
CA ALA A 100 31.68 0.62 -20.10
C ALA A 100 32.19 1.42 -21.31
N ARG A 101 31.30 2.21 -21.94
CA ARG A 101 31.66 3.07 -23.08
C ARG A 101 32.78 4.03 -22.70
N PRO A 102 33.79 4.22 -23.57
CA PRO A 102 34.83 5.19 -23.33
C PRO A 102 34.23 6.60 -23.18
N ILE A 103 34.83 7.39 -22.29
CA ILE A 103 34.43 8.77 -22.07
C ILE A 103 35.14 9.58 -23.15
N ASP A 104 34.55 9.65 -24.35
CA ASP A 104 34.99 10.43 -25.50
C ASP A 104 33.79 11.04 -26.25
N GLU A 105 34.04 12.02 -27.12
CA GLU A 105 33.00 12.80 -27.81
C GLU A 105 32.14 11.95 -28.76
N GLN A 106 32.73 10.95 -29.41
CA GLN A 106 32.02 10.04 -30.31
C GLN A 106 31.07 9.13 -29.52
N SER A 107 31.59 8.46 -28.49
CA SER A 107 30.80 7.60 -27.60
C SER A 107 29.65 8.35 -26.92
N TYR A 108 29.86 9.63 -26.58
CA TYR A 108 28.82 10.49 -26.02
C TYR A 108 27.77 10.91 -27.07
N GLY A 109 28.19 11.17 -28.32
CA GLY A 109 27.28 11.43 -29.44
C GLY A 109 26.34 10.25 -29.69
N GLU A 110 26.88 9.04 -29.73
CA GLU A 110 26.10 7.80 -29.90
C GLU A 110 25.12 7.59 -28.74
N PHE A 111 25.57 7.75 -27.49
CA PHE A 111 24.71 7.69 -26.30
C PHE A 111 23.56 8.69 -26.37
N LEU A 112 23.83 9.93 -26.79
CA LEU A 112 22.81 10.97 -26.88
C LEU A 112 21.71 10.58 -27.89
N GLU A 113 22.10 10.09 -29.07
CA GLU A 113 21.14 9.69 -30.09
C GLU A 113 20.31 8.48 -29.66
N GLU A 114 20.90 7.51 -28.96
CA GLU A 114 20.16 6.40 -28.35
C GLU A 114 19.14 6.89 -27.31
N VAL A 115 19.54 7.78 -26.40
CA VAL A 115 18.65 8.36 -25.39
C VAL A 115 17.51 9.15 -26.04
N LYS A 116 17.79 9.96 -27.06
CA LYS A 116 16.75 10.66 -27.83
C LYS A 116 15.77 9.69 -28.47
N THR A 117 16.29 8.62 -29.07
CA THR A 117 15.46 7.59 -29.70
C THR A 117 14.57 6.90 -28.66
N ILE A 118 15.11 6.55 -27.49
CA ILE A 118 14.33 5.97 -26.38
C ILE A 118 13.24 6.94 -25.89
N ILE A 119 13.55 8.23 -25.76
CA ILE A 119 12.56 9.24 -25.38
C ILE A 119 11.44 9.33 -26.42
N GLU A 120 11.79 9.27 -27.70
CA GLU A 120 10.80 9.34 -28.77
C GLU A 120 9.93 8.08 -28.81
N LEU A 121 10.51 6.90 -28.68
CA LEU A 121 9.78 5.64 -28.46
C LEU A 121 8.84 5.75 -27.25
N CYS A 122 9.32 6.34 -26.15
CA CYS A 122 8.49 6.52 -24.97
C CYS A 122 7.27 7.41 -25.24
N LYS A 123 7.42 8.47 -26.04
CA LYS A 123 6.31 9.34 -26.43
C LYS A 123 5.34 8.64 -27.37
N GLN A 124 5.85 7.93 -28.38
CA GLN A 124 5.07 7.20 -29.37
C GLN A 124 4.18 6.14 -28.72
N HIS A 125 4.72 5.39 -27.76
CA HIS A 125 3.99 4.36 -27.03
C HIS A 125 3.30 4.88 -25.74
N HIS A 126 3.32 6.19 -25.49
CA HIS A 126 2.73 6.83 -24.30
C HIS A 126 3.19 6.24 -22.95
N ILE A 127 4.45 5.86 -22.85
CA ILE A 127 5.05 5.26 -21.64
C ILE A 127 5.91 6.25 -20.86
N SER A 128 6.03 6.04 -19.55
CA SER A 128 6.96 6.81 -18.73
C SER A 128 8.39 6.31 -18.92
N LEU A 129 9.33 7.24 -19.11
CA LEU A 129 10.78 6.94 -19.07
C LEU A 129 11.19 6.23 -17.76
N LYS A 130 10.46 6.46 -16.66
CA LYS A 130 10.70 5.79 -15.38
C LYS A 130 10.57 4.27 -15.48
N SER A 131 9.66 3.78 -16.31
CA SER A 131 9.46 2.34 -16.52
C SER A 131 10.69 1.69 -17.14
N ILE A 132 11.31 2.35 -18.11
CA ILE A 132 12.55 1.89 -18.76
C ILE A 132 13.72 1.94 -17.79
N THR A 133 13.85 3.03 -17.03
CA THR A 133 14.96 3.16 -16.07
C THR A 133 14.83 2.22 -14.89
N GLY A 134 13.60 1.86 -14.49
CA GLY A 134 13.36 0.83 -13.47
C GLY A 134 13.80 -0.55 -13.97
N MET A 135 13.39 -0.92 -15.18
CA MET A 135 13.81 -2.18 -15.81
C MET A 135 15.33 -2.29 -15.97
N GLN A 136 16.01 -1.18 -16.28
CA GLN A 136 17.47 -1.17 -16.49
C GLN A 136 18.29 -1.04 -15.21
N HIS A 137 17.80 -0.41 -14.13
CA HIS A 137 18.50 -0.15 -12.87
C HIS A 137 20.02 -0.49 -12.80
N GLY A 138 20.88 0.36 -13.35
CA GLY A 138 22.33 0.18 -13.29
C GLY A 138 22.96 -0.71 -14.38
N LEU A 139 22.17 -1.16 -15.36
CA LEU A 139 22.62 -1.91 -16.55
C LEU A 139 22.95 -1.01 -17.75
N GLY A 140 22.75 0.30 -17.62
CA GLY A 140 23.05 1.25 -18.69
C GLY A 140 21.86 1.56 -19.61
N VAL A 141 22.17 1.99 -20.84
CA VAL A 141 21.18 2.25 -21.90
C VAL A 141 20.68 0.91 -22.45
N PRO A 142 19.35 0.69 -22.56
CA PRO A 142 18.85 -0.50 -23.24
C PRO A 142 19.25 -0.48 -24.72
N ASP A 143 19.48 -1.65 -25.30
CA ASP A 143 19.54 -1.78 -26.76
C ASP A 143 18.23 -1.25 -27.37
N VAL A 144 18.34 -0.22 -28.22
CA VAL A 144 17.20 0.50 -28.77
C VAL A 144 16.29 -0.43 -29.59
N LYS A 145 16.87 -1.36 -30.36
CA LYS A 145 16.08 -2.30 -31.19
C LYS A 145 15.35 -3.32 -30.34
N LYS A 146 15.97 -3.82 -29.27
CA LYS A 146 15.30 -4.71 -28.31
C LYS A 146 14.17 -3.99 -27.58
N LEU A 147 14.41 -2.74 -27.17
CA LEU A 147 13.38 -1.94 -26.52
C LEU A 147 12.21 -1.66 -27.47
N ASP A 148 12.48 -1.22 -28.69
CA ASP A 148 11.46 -0.99 -29.72
C ASP A 148 10.62 -2.25 -29.97
N GLY A 149 11.28 -3.39 -30.17
CA GLY A 149 10.59 -4.68 -30.32
C GLY A 149 9.75 -5.08 -29.09
N LEU A 150 10.18 -4.76 -27.87
CA LEU A 150 9.35 -4.95 -26.67
C LEU A 150 8.11 -4.04 -26.67
N LEU A 151 8.26 -2.77 -27.05
CA LEU A 151 7.17 -1.80 -27.04
C LEU A 151 6.13 -2.11 -28.12
N GLU A 152 6.59 -2.50 -29.31
CA GLU A 152 5.75 -3.02 -30.38
C GLU A 152 5.03 -4.29 -29.92
N TRP A 153 5.75 -5.24 -29.30
CA TRP A 153 5.16 -6.45 -28.73
C TRP A 153 4.07 -6.15 -27.69
N CYS A 154 4.32 -5.22 -26.77
CA CYS A 154 3.33 -4.82 -25.75
C CYS A 154 2.08 -4.20 -26.41
N THR A 155 2.28 -3.38 -27.44
CA THR A 155 1.19 -2.72 -28.17
C THR A 155 0.34 -3.74 -28.93
N ASN A 156 0.98 -4.66 -29.66
CA ASN A 156 0.30 -5.66 -30.48
C ASN A 156 -0.46 -6.70 -29.65
N ASN A 157 -0.01 -6.96 -28.42
CA ASN A 157 -0.62 -7.95 -27.52
C ASN A 157 -1.48 -7.31 -26.41
N GLU A 158 -1.68 -5.99 -26.45
CA GLU A 158 -2.44 -5.23 -25.42
C GLU A 158 -1.93 -5.46 -23.98
N VAL A 159 -0.62 -5.66 -23.81
CA VAL A 159 0.01 -5.90 -22.50
C VAL A 159 0.52 -4.60 -21.90
N ASP A 160 0.11 -4.31 -20.66
CA ASP A 160 0.66 -3.17 -19.90
C ASP A 160 2.16 -3.39 -19.61
N LEU A 161 3.00 -2.53 -20.20
CA LEU A 161 4.44 -2.50 -19.99
C LEU A 161 4.81 -2.48 -18.51
N LYS A 162 4.00 -1.87 -17.62
CA LYS A 162 4.26 -1.83 -16.19
C LYS A 162 4.35 -3.23 -15.56
N SER A 163 3.58 -4.19 -16.07
CA SER A 163 3.63 -5.58 -15.60
C SER A 163 4.97 -6.23 -15.97
N ILE A 164 5.49 -5.92 -17.16
CA ILE A 164 6.79 -6.41 -17.63
C ILE A 164 7.93 -5.74 -16.86
N THR A 165 7.89 -4.42 -16.71
CA THR A 165 8.97 -3.67 -16.02
C THR A 165 9.00 -3.97 -14.52
N GLY A 166 7.87 -4.36 -13.92
CA GLY A 166 7.83 -4.91 -12.56
C GLY A 166 8.63 -6.21 -12.46
N MET A 167 8.34 -7.21 -13.30
CA MET A 167 9.10 -8.47 -13.31
C MET A 167 10.58 -8.26 -13.63
N GLN A 168 10.89 -7.30 -14.51
CA GLN A 168 12.24 -7.05 -15.02
C GLN A 168 12.99 -5.93 -14.30
N ASN A 169 12.54 -5.51 -13.11
CA ASN A 169 13.18 -4.42 -12.37
C ASN A 169 14.67 -4.73 -12.09
N GLY A 170 15.58 -4.03 -12.78
CA GLY A 170 17.02 -4.23 -12.73
C GLY A 170 17.56 -5.45 -13.50
N LEU A 171 16.79 -6.03 -14.41
CA LEU A 171 17.19 -7.21 -15.21
C LEU A 171 17.30 -6.93 -16.71
N GLY A 172 16.95 -5.71 -17.14
CA GLY A 172 17.08 -5.26 -18.52
C GLY A 172 15.89 -5.63 -19.39
N VAL A 173 16.01 -5.38 -20.70
CA VAL A 173 14.93 -5.67 -21.67
C VAL A 173 14.80 -7.19 -21.83
N PRO A 174 13.62 -7.79 -21.56
CA PRO A 174 13.39 -9.22 -21.75
C PRO A 174 13.42 -9.63 -23.22
N ASP A 175 13.63 -10.94 -23.45
CA ASP A 175 13.43 -11.55 -24.76
C ASP A 175 11.93 -11.68 -25.06
N VAL A 176 11.48 -11.06 -26.15
CA VAL A 176 10.08 -11.08 -26.60
C VAL A 176 9.58 -12.50 -26.89
N LYS A 177 10.44 -13.44 -27.31
CA LYS A 177 10.04 -14.84 -27.52
C LYS A 177 9.67 -15.54 -26.21
N LYS A 178 10.33 -15.17 -25.10
CA LYS A 178 9.95 -15.67 -23.77
C LYS A 178 8.62 -15.06 -23.32
N LEU A 179 8.37 -13.81 -23.67
CA LEU A 179 7.10 -13.14 -23.39
C LEU A 179 5.95 -13.75 -24.21
N ASP A 180 6.18 -14.11 -25.47
CA ASP A 180 5.20 -14.83 -26.31
C ASP A 180 4.76 -16.14 -25.64
N GLY A 181 5.72 -16.99 -25.26
CA GLY A 181 5.41 -18.25 -24.59
C GLY A 181 4.70 -18.07 -23.25
N LEU A 182 5.02 -17.00 -22.51
CA LEU A 182 4.31 -16.66 -21.27
C LEU A 182 2.88 -16.17 -21.53
N LEU A 183 2.67 -15.36 -22.57
CA LEU A 183 1.35 -14.85 -22.95
C LEU A 183 0.44 -15.96 -23.45
N GLU A 184 0.96 -16.85 -24.29
CA GLU A 184 0.27 -18.06 -24.73
C GLU A 184 -0.13 -18.91 -23.52
N TRP A 185 0.77 -19.08 -22.56
CA TRP A 185 0.48 -19.80 -21.33
C TRP A 185 -0.66 -19.18 -20.52
N PHE A 186 -0.70 -17.85 -20.36
CA PHE A 186 -1.80 -17.16 -19.67
C PHE A 186 -3.13 -17.40 -20.37
N THR A 187 -3.14 -17.28 -21.71
CA THR A 187 -4.34 -17.43 -22.53
C THR A 187 -4.90 -18.84 -22.44
N ASN A 188 -4.03 -19.86 -22.51
CA ASN A 188 -4.44 -21.26 -22.46
C ASN A 188 -4.90 -21.73 -21.07
N ASN A 189 -4.51 -21.03 -20.00
CA ASN A 189 -4.75 -21.47 -18.63
C ASN A 189 -5.70 -20.57 -17.84
N GLU A 190 -6.23 -19.49 -18.44
CA GLU A 190 -7.13 -18.52 -17.81
C GLU A 190 -6.56 -17.92 -16.49
N VAL A 191 -5.23 -17.76 -16.43
CA VAL A 191 -4.53 -17.18 -15.26
C VAL A 191 -4.29 -15.69 -15.51
N ASP A 192 -4.57 -14.86 -14.50
CA ASP A 192 -4.34 -13.43 -14.56
C ASP A 192 -2.84 -13.07 -14.59
N LEU A 193 -2.45 -12.30 -15.61
CA LEU A 193 -1.11 -11.74 -15.80
C LEU A 193 -0.58 -11.04 -14.54
N LYS A 194 -1.43 -10.28 -13.82
CA LYS A 194 -0.99 -9.53 -12.62
C LYS A 194 -0.56 -10.45 -11.49
N SER A 195 -1.17 -11.62 -11.35
CA SER A 195 -0.87 -12.57 -10.28
C SER A 195 0.55 -13.15 -10.44
N ILE A 196 0.91 -13.56 -11.66
CA ILE A 196 2.25 -14.09 -11.96
C ILE A 196 3.30 -12.97 -12.01
N THR A 197 2.98 -11.81 -12.59
CA THR A 197 3.92 -10.69 -12.63
C THR A 197 4.23 -10.12 -11.25
N GLY A 198 3.25 -10.10 -10.34
CA GLY A 198 3.45 -9.77 -8.93
C GLY A 198 4.36 -10.78 -8.22
N MET A 199 4.12 -12.09 -8.41
CA MET A 199 4.99 -13.15 -7.89
C MET A 199 6.44 -13.04 -8.38
N GLN A 200 6.64 -12.56 -9.61
CA GLN A 200 7.95 -12.46 -10.27
C GLN A 200 8.58 -11.06 -10.23
N ASN A 201 8.06 -10.14 -9.42
CA ASN A 201 8.57 -8.77 -9.35
C ASN A 201 10.08 -8.74 -9.05
N GLY A 202 10.88 -8.25 -9.99
CA GLY A 202 12.35 -8.21 -9.93
C GLY A 202 13.08 -9.53 -10.16
N LEU A 203 12.40 -10.59 -10.63
CA LEU A 203 12.97 -11.94 -10.82
C LEU A 203 12.99 -12.40 -12.29
N GLY A 204 12.45 -11.58 -13.19
CA GLY A 204 12.48 -11.79 -14.63
C GLY A 204 11.27 -12.57 -15.16
N VAL A 205 11.30 -12.88 -16.45
CA VAL A 205 10.25 -13.70 -17.07
C VAL A 205 10.34 -15.14 -16.52
N PRO A 206 9.27 -15.67 -15.91
CA PRO A 206 9.27 -17.02 -15.37
C PRO A 206 9.45 -18.10 -16.44
N ASP A 207 9.98 -19.25 -16.04
CA ASP A 207 9.97 -20.47 -16.85
C ASP A 207 8.54 -21.05 -16.90
N VAL A 208 7.98 -21.16 -18.10
CA VAL A 208 6.63 -21.69 -18.35
C VAL A 208 6.47 -23.11 -17.79
N LYS A 209 7.51 -23.96 -17.84
CA LYS A 209 7.43 -25.32 -17.27
C LYS A 209 7.26 -25.32 -15.76
N LYS A 210 7.85 -24.34 -15.07
CA LYS A 210 7.66 -24.17 -13.62
C LYS A 210 6.25 -23.68 -13.32
N LEU A 211 5.70 -22.80 -14.15
CA LEU A 211 4.31 -22.34 -14.03
C LEU A 211 3.32 -23.47 -14.28
N ASP A 212 3.55 -24.33 -15.28
CA ASP A 212 2.77 -25.54 -15.51
C ASP A 212 2.76 -26.45 -14.29
N GLY A 213 3.92 -26.70 -13.70
CA GLY A 213 4.04 -27.49 -12.46
C GLY A 213 3.24 -26.89 -11.30
N LEU A 214 3.33 -25.57 -11.09
CA LEU A 214 2.55 -24.88 -10.07
C LEU A 214 1.05 -24.98 -10.33
N LEU A 215 0.61 -24.76 -11.57
CA LEU A 215 -0.80 -24.77 -11.92
C LEU A 215 -1.39 -26.19 -11.82
N ALA A 216 -0.66 -27.21 -12.29
CA ALA A 216 -1.04 -28.60 -12.12
C ALA A 216 -1.18 -28.93 -10.63
N TRP A 217 -0.20 -28.55 -9.81
CA TRP A 217 -0.26 -28.72 -8.36
C TRP A 217 -1.50 -28.04 -7.75
N CYS A 218 -1.82 -26.82 -8.16
CA CYS A 218 -3.00 -26.10 -7.70
C CYS A 218 -4.30 -26.81 -8.07
N LYS A 219 -4.42 -27.29 -9.33
CA LYS A 219 -5.59 -28.04 -9.82
C LYS A 219 -5.76 -29.36 -9.08
N ASP A 220 -4.71 -30.16 -8.98
CA ASP A 220 -4.73 -31.48 -8.33
C ASP A 220 -5.11 -31.40 -6.85
N ASN A 221 -4.80 -30.27 -6.20
CA ASN A 221 -5.06 -30.05 -4.78
C ASN A 221 -6.24 -29.12 -4.50
N SER A 222 -6.97 -28.67 -5.53
CA SER A 222 -8.09 -27.73 -5.41
C SER A 222 -7.73 -26.43 -4.66
N VAL A 223 -6.51 -25.93 -4.88
CA VAL A 223 -6.00 -24.68 -4.31
C VAL A 223 -6.08 -23.57 -5.36
N ASP A 224 -6.55 -22.39 -4.96
CA ASP A 224 -6.54 -21.23 -5.84
C ASP A 224 -5.10 -20.74 -6.05
N ILE A 225 -4.68 -20.69 -7.32
CA ILE A 225 -3.35 -20.19 -7.70
C ILE A 225 -3.12 -18.77 -7.19
N LYS A 226 -4.17 -17.93 -7.10
CA LYS A 226 -4.07 -16.56 -6.58
C LYS A 226 -3.61 -16.51 -5.13
N SER A 227 -4.02 -17.49 -4.32
CA SER A 227 -3.58 -17.61 -2.93
C SER A 227 -2.08 -17.90 -2.85
N ILE A 228 -1.57 -18.76 -3.74
CA ILE A 228 -0.14 -19.09 -3.81
C ILE A 228 0.68 -17.91 -4.36
N THR A 229 0.23 -17.28 -5.44
CA THR A 229 0.94 -16.13 -6.03
C THR A 229 0.94 -14.92 -5.09
N GLY A 230 -0.14 -14.71 -4.34
CA GLY A 230 -0.22 -13.67 -3.32
C GLY A 230 0.78 -13.89 -2.18
N MET A 231 0.88 -15.12 -1.68
CA MET A 231 1.91 -15.50 -0.70
C MET A 231 3.34 -15.34 -1.24
N GLN A 232 3.55 -15.51 -2.55
CA GLN A 232 4.85 -15.48 -3.21
C GLN A 232 5.17 -14.16 -3.93
N SER A 233 4.46 -13.07 -3.63
CA SER A 233 4.71 -11.77 -4.26
C SER A 233 6.17 -11.35 -4.15
N GLY A 234 6.88 -11.25 -5.29
CA GLY A 234 8.32 -10.92 -5.37
C GLY A 234 9.29 -12.03 -4.96
N LEU A 235 8.83 -13.28 -4.81
CA LEU A 235 9.63 -14.42 -4.35
C LEU A 235 9.75 -15.55 -5.40
N GLY A 236 9.04 -15.42 -6.52
CA GLY A 236 9.09 -16.33 -7.66
C GLY A 236 8.22 -17.57 -7.49
N VAL A 237 8.35 -18.51 -8.44
CA VAL A 237 7.59 -19.76 -8.38
C VAL A 237 8.08 -20.59 -7.18
N PRO A 238 7.19 -20.99 -6.26
CA PRO A 238 7.56 -21.77 -5.09
C PRO A 238 8.04 -23.18 -5.45
N ASP A 239 8.83 -23.76 -4.55
CA ASP A 239 9.21 -25.18 -4.61
C ASP A 239 7.99 -26.08 -4.29
N ALA A 240 7.74 -27.07 -5.15
CA ALA A 240 6.60 -27.97 -5.03
C ALA A 240 6.62 -28.79 -3.74
N LYS A 241 7.79 -29.25 -3.26
CA LYS A 241 7.88 -30.01 -2.00
C LYS A 241 7.53 -29.14 -0.80
N LYS A 242 7.88 -27.85 -0.82
CA LYS A 242 7.47 -26.92 0.24
C LYS A 242 5.96 -26.75 0.26
N LEU A 243 5.32 -26.63 -0.90
CA LEU A 243 3.87 -26.56 -1.02
C LEU A 243 3.20 -27.87 -0.56
N ASP A 244 3.73 -29.03 -0.95
CA ASP A 244 3.24 -30.34 -0.50
C ASP A 244 3.28 -30.47 1.02
N ASN A 245 4.41 -30.08 1.64
CA ASN A 245 4.54 -30.12 3.10
C ASN A 245 3.54 -29.20 3.79
N LEU A 246 3.34 -27.97 3.27
CA LEU A 246 2.33 -27.05 3.80
C LEU A 246 0.93 -27.64 3.67
N LEU A 247 0.59 -28.21 2.51
CA LEU A 247 -0.73 -28.76 2.27
C LEU A 247 -1.00 -30.01 3.10
N ALA A 248 -0.02 -30.92 3.23
CA ALA A 248 -0.11 -32.06 4.13
C ALA A 248 -0.37 -31.59 5.56
N TRP A 249 0.40 -30.61 6.04
CA TRP A 249 0.19 -30.00 7.35
C TRP A 249 -1.23 -29.42 7.50
N CYS A 250 -1.74 -28.71 6.48
CA CYS A 250 -3.11 -28.16 6.52
C CYS A 250 -4.17 -29.27 6.59
N LYS A 251 -4.01 -30.34 5.81
CA LYS A 251 -4.94 -31.49 5.80
C LYS A 251 -4.93 -32.23 7.13
N ASP A 252 -3.74 -32.56 7.64
CA ASP A 252 -3.56 -33.30 8.89
C ASP A 252 -4.16 -32.56 10.09
N ASN A 253 -4.13 -31.22 10.05
CA ASN A 253 -4.63 -30.37 11.12
C ASN A 253 -6.01 -29.75 10.84
N SER A 254 -6.67 -30.12 9.74
CA SER A 254 -7.97 -29.55 9.32
C SER A 254 -7.99 -28.01 9.23
N VAL A 255 -6.88 -27.42 8.78
CA VAL A 255 -6.71 -25.98 8.60
C VAL A 255 -6.94 -25.60 7.14
N ASP A 256 -7.67 -24.52 6.90
CA ASP A 256 -7.80 -23.96 5.56
C ASP A 256 -6.47 -23.31 5.12
N ILE A 257 -5.91 -23.81 4.02
CA ILE A 257 -4.68 -23.26 3.42
C ILE A 257 -4.82 -21.76 3.11
N LYS A 258 -6.04 -21.27 2.81
CA LYS A 258 -6.29 -19.85 2.56
C LYS A 258 -5.94 -18.99 3.77
N SER A 259 -6.26 -19.44 4.98
CA SER A 259 -5.90 -18.74 6.22
C SER A 259 -4.38 -18.62 6.37
N ILE A 260 -3.63 -19.65 6.01
CA ILE A 260 -2.17 -19.63 6.06
C ILE A 260 -1.58 -18.74 4.96
N THR A 261 -2.06 -18.86 3.72
CA THR A 261 -1.60 -18.01 2.61
C THR A 261 -1.92 -16.53 2.84
N GLY A 262 -3.06 -16.22 3.48
CA GLY A 262 -3.45 -14.86 3.84
C GLY A 262 -2.54 -14.24 4.90
N MET A 263 -2.10 -15.03 5.88
CA MET A 263 -1.09 -14.62 6.86
C MET A 263 0.31 -14.38 6.21
N GLN A 264 0.57 -15.00 5.05
CA GLN A 264 1.89 -15.04 4.40
C GLN A 264 1.99 -14.23 3.10
N VAL A 265 1.08 -13.28 2.86
CA VAL A 265 1.11 -12.43 1.66
C VAL A 265 2.49 -11.77 1.50
N GLY A 266 3.18 -12.08 0.40
CA GLY A 266 4.53 -11.58 0.08
C GLY A 266 5.68 -12.12 0.94
N LEU A 267 5.47 -13.20 1.71
CA LEU A 267 6.43 -13.73 2.68
C LEU A 267 6.87 -15.17 2.37
N GLY A 268 6.25 -15.78 1.38
CA GLY A 268 6.59 -17.11 0.87
C GLY A 268 5.98 -18.25 1.68
N VAL A 269 6.30 -19.49 1.30
CA VAL A 269 5.80 -20.68 1.99
C VAL A 269 6.36 -20.71 3.42
N PRO A 270 5.50 -20.75 4.46
CA PRO A 270 5.95 -20.81 5.85
C PRO A 270 6.69 -22.10 6.17
N ASP A 271 7.52 -22.04 7.22
CA ASP A 271 8.05 -23.24 7.87
C ASP A 271 6.93 -23.92 8.68
N VAL A 272 6.64 -25.18 8.33
CA VAL A 272 5.62 -26.01 9.00
C VAL A 272 5.91 -26.19 10.49
N LYS A 273 7.18 -26.19 10.93
CA LYS A 273 7.51 -26.28 12.36
C LYS A 273 7.05 -25.07 13.15
N LYS A 274 7.06 -23.88 12.52
CA LYS A 274 6.51 -22.67 13.16
C LYS A 274 4.99 -22.73 13.22
N LEU A 275 4.35 -23.27 12.20
CA LEU A 275 2.91 -23.51 12.19
C LEU A 275 2.49 -24.53 13.26
N ASP A 276 3.25 -25.62 13.43
CA ASP A 276 3.05 -26.58 14.53
C ASP A 276 3.12 -25.91 15.90
N GLY A 277 4.14 -25.05 16.11
CA GLY A 277 4.27 -24.28 17.35
C GLY A 277 3.07 -23.38 17.61
N LEU A 278 2.60 -22.67 16.59
CA LEU A 278 1.40 -21.83 16.68
C LEU A 278 0.14 -22.66 16.97
N LEU A 279 -0.06 -23.76 16.25
CA LEU A 279 -1.24 -24.60 16.42
C LEU A 279 -1.26 -25.23 17.82
N THR A 280 -0.12 -25.77 18.27
CA THR A 280 0.05 -26.29 19.63
C THR A 280 -0.30 -25.24 20.68
N TRP A 281 0.18 -24.01 20.48
CA TRP A 281 -0.14 -22.89 21.34
C TRP A 281 -1.64 -22.58 21.34
N CYS A 282 -2.28 -22.53 20.17
CA CYS A 282 -3.73 -22.31 20.04
C CYS A 282 -4.53 -23.42 20.75
N THR A 283 -4.18 -24.68 20.56
CA THR A 283 -4.85 -25.82 21.19
C THR A 283 -4.71 -25.80 22.71
N ASN A 284 -3.50 -25.57 23.23
CA ASN A 284 -3.25 -25.56 24.67
C ASN A 284 -3.97 -24.42 25.40
N ASN A 285 -4.24 -23.32 24.69
CA ASN A 285 -4.87 -22.13 25.26
C ASN A 285 -6.34 -21.96 24.83
N GLU A 286 -6.93 -22.96 24.16
CA GLU A 286 -8.31 -22.93 23.65
C GLU A 286 -8.62 -21.70 22.76
N VAL A 287 -7.62 -21.26 21.98
CA VAL A 287 -7.73 -20.12 21.07
C VAL A 287 -7.96 -20.60 19.64
N ASP A 288 -8.96 -20.03 18.96
CA ASP A 288 -9.19 -20.32 17.55
C ASP A 288 -8.03 -19.82 16.67
N LEU A 289 -7.37 -20.73 15.96
CA LEU A 289 -6.29 -20.42 15.02
C LEU A 289 -6.72 -19.36 14.00
N LYS A 290 -7.99 -19.38 13.55
CA LYS A 290 -8.48 -18.40 12.58
C LYS A 290 -8.38 -16.97 13.11
N SER A 291 -8.66 -16.76 14.41
CA SER A 291 -8.52 -15.44 15.05
C SER A 291 -7.08 -14.92 15.00
N ILE A 292 -6.09 -15.80 15.22
CA ILE A 292 -4.68 -15.44 15.15
C ILE A 292 -4.23 -15.20 13.70
N THR A 293 -4.62 -16.07 12.76
CA THR A 293 -4.30 -15.87 11.34
C THR A 293 -4.93 -14.59 10.78
N GLY A 294 -6.14 -14.23 11.23
CA GLY A 294 -6.82 -12.98 10.87
C GLY A 294 -6.11 -11.75 11.43
N MET A 295 -5.64 -11.81 12.68
CA MET A 295 -4.80 -10.77 13.27
C MET A 295 -3.47 -10.60 12.50
N GLN A 296 -2.94 -11.68 11.92
CA GLN A 296 -1.63 -11.74 11.28
C GLN A 296 -1.66 -11.67 9.73
N MET A 297 -2.77 -11.25 9.13
CA MET A 297 -2.87 -11.13 7.67
C MET A 297 -1.70 -10.31 7.10
N GLY A 298 -0.87 -10.94 6.26
CA GLY A 298 0.33 -10.35 5.65
C GLY A 298 1.53 -10.13 6.60
N LEU A 299 1.55 -10.70 7.80
CA LEU A 299 2.54 -10.42 8.84
C LEU A 299 3.35 -11.64 9.32
N SER A 300 3.22 -12.77 8.63
CA SER A 300 3.88 -14.06 8.93
C SER A 300 3.35 -14.78 10.17
N VAL A 301 3.89 -15.97 10.45
CA VAL A 301 3.57 -16.72 11.68
C VAL A 301 4.06 -15.90 12.90
N PRO A 302 3.18 -15.58 13.87
CA PRO A 302 3.55 -14.83 15.06
C PRO A 302 4.54 -15.57 15.95
N ASP A 303 5.29 -14.80 16.72
CA ASP A 303 6.07 -15.33 17.84
C ASP A 303 5.12 -15.76 18.98
N VAL A 304 5.17 -17.04 19.34
CA VAL A 304 4.35 -17.62 20.41
C VAL A 304 4.57 -16.93 21.76
N LYS A 305 5.78 -16.42 22.04
CA LYS A 305 6.03 -15.68 23.28
C LYS A 305 5.23 -14.39 23.35
N LYS A 306 5.08 -13.68 22.22
CA LYS A 306 4.23 -12.47 22.18
C LYS A 306 2.76 -12.81 22.36
N LEU A 307 2.32 -13.97 21.88
CA LEU A 307 0.96 -14.45 22.11
C LEU A 307 0.74 -14.83 23.57
N ASP A 308 1.72 -15.46 24.23
CA ASP A 308 1.68 -15.72 25.68
C ASP A 308 1.54 -14.42 26.48
N ASP A 309 2.38 -13.42 26.18
CA ASP A 309 2.32 -12.12 26.86
C ASP A 309 0.94 -11.44 26.68
N LEU A 310 0.37 -11.51 25.46
CA LEU A 310 -0.96 -10.99 25.17
C LEU A 310 -2.06 -11.76 25.91
N LEU A 311 -1.98 -13.08 25.94
CA LEU A 311 -2.97 -13.93 26.60
C LEU A 311 -2.95 -13.71 28.11
N ALA A 312 -1.77 -13.69 28.72
CA ALA A 312 -1.60 -13.37 30.13
C ALA A 312 -2.20 -11.99 30.46
N TRP A 313 -1.89 -10.98 29.63
CA TRP A 313 -2.49 -9.66 29.78
C TRP A 313 -4.02 -9.68 29.71
N CYS A 314 -4.61 -10.43 28.77
CA CYS A 314 -6.06 -10.56 28.65
C CYS A 314 -6.68 -11.24 29.88
N GLN A 315 -6.05 -12.29 30.40
CA GLN A 315 -6.49 -13.02 31.59
C GLN A 315 -6.43 -12.15 32.85
N ASP A 316 -5.29 -11.51 33.09
CA ASP A 316 -5.07 -10.63 34.26
C ASP A 316 -6.06 -9.47 34.29
N ASN A 317 -6.41 -8.93 33.13
CA ASN A 317 -7.31 -7.79 32.99
C ASN A 317 -8.77 -8.16 32.69
N LYS A 318 -9.10 -9.46 32.62
CA LYS A 318 -10.45 -9.98 32.29
C LYS A 318 -11.00 -9.42 30.97
N VAL A 319 -10.12 -9.25 29.99
CA VAL A 319 -10.46 -8.83 28.63
C VAL A 319 -10.55 -10.05 27.74
N ASP A 320 -11.56 -10.11 26.89
CA ASP A 320 -11.71 -11.19 25.93
C ASP A 320 -10.65 -11.06 24.82
N LEU A 321 -9.80 -12.08 24.67
CA LEU A 321 -8.77 -12.12 23.62
C LEU A 321 -9.37 -11.91 22.23
N LYS A 322 -10.58 -12.44 21.97
CA LYS A 322 -11.26 -12.30 20.68
C LYS A 322 -11.53 -10.83 20.33
N SER A 323 -11.84 -10.00 21.34
CA SER A 323 -12.04 -8.57 21.16
C SER A 323 -10.75 -7.86 20.72
N ILE A 324 -9.61 -8.27 21.28
CA ILE A 324 -8.30 -7.73 20.92
C ILE A 324 -7.86 -8.21 19.53
N THR A 325 -8.02 -9.52 19.23
CA THR A 325 -7.68 -10.04 17.90
C THR A 325 -8.55 -9.42 16.81
N GLY A 326 -9.83 -9.15 17.10
CA GLY A 326 -10.74 -8.45 16.18
C GLY A 326 -10.29 -7.01 15.91
N MET A 327 -9.97 -6.26 16.96
CA MET A 327 -9.37 -4.92 16.87
C MET A 327 -8.08 -4.90 16.05
N GLN A 328 -7.30 -5.99 16.08
CA GLN A 328 -5.98 -6.11 15.46
C GLN A 328 -5.96 -6.89 14.13
N THR A 329 -7.11 -7.10 13.50
CA THR A 329 -7.19 -7.80 12.20
C THR A 329 -6.22 -7.17 11.19
N GLY A 330 -5.23 -7.95 10.72
CA GLY A 330 -4.18 -7.50 9.79
C GLY A 330 -3.12 -6.55 10.35
N LEU A 331 -3.04 -6.38 11.67
CA LEU A 331 -2.11 -5.44 12.33
C LEU A 331 -1.11 -6.13 13.26
N GLY A 332 -1.26 -7.44 13.46
CA GLY A 332 -0.34 -8.29 14.21
C GLY A 332 -0.60 -8.28 15.71
N VAL A 333 0.27 -8.96 16.47
CA VAL A 333 0.15 -8.99 17.93
C VAL A 333 0.42 -7.58 18.48
N PRO A 334 -0.53 -6.97 19.20
CA PRO A 334 -0.34 -5.64 19.78
C PRO A 334 0.73 -5.63 20.87
N ASP A 335 1.33 -4.46 21.07
CA ASP A 335 2.18 -4.20 22.25
C ASP A 335 1.30 -4.09 23.50
N VAL A 336 1.55 -4.95 24.49
CA VAL A 336 0.82 -4.97 25.77
C VAL A 336 0.88 -3.64 26.50
N LYS A 337 1.96 -2.85 26.35
CA LYS A 337 2.03 -1.50 26.97
C LYS A 337 1.02 -0.52 26.37
N LYS A 338 0.71 -0.66 25.08
CA LYS A 338 -0.34 0.15 24.44
C LYS A 338 -1.72 -0.27 24.94
N LEU A 339 -1.92 -1.58 25.17
CA LEU A 339 -3.15 -2.10 25.75
C LEU A 339 -3.33 -1.65 27.21
N ASP A 340 -2.25 -1.61 28.00
CA ASP A 340 -2.26 -1.04 29.36
C ASP A 340 -2.73 0.42 29.35
N GLY A 341 -2.19 1.23 28.44
CA GLY A 341 -2.60 2.62 28.28
C GLY A 341 -4.08 2.77 27.93
N LEU A 342 -4.58 1.95 26.99
CA LEU A 342 -6.00 1.91 26.63
C LEU A 342 -6.88 1.49 27.82
N LEU A 343 -6.47 0.46 28.54
CA LEU A 343 -7.23 -0.06 29.67
C LEU A 343 -7.26 0.92 30.85
N ALA A 344 -6.13 1.56 31.15
CA ALA A 344 -6.05 2.62 32.15
C ALA A 344 -7.00 3.76 31.77
N TRP A 345 -6.96 4.21 30.51
CA TRP A 345 -7.88 5.23 30.01
C TRP A 345 -9.35 4.81 30.16
N CYS A 346 -9.70 3.56 29.83
CA CYS A 346 -11.05 3.04 29.98
C CYS A 346 -11.50 3.04 31.45
N LYS A 347 -10.63 2.62 32.38
CA LYS A 347 -10.89 2.60 33.82
C LYS A 347 -11.10 4.01 34.37
N ASP A 348 -10.18 4.93 34.08
CA ASP A 348 -10.21 6.32 34.56
C ASP A 348 -11.47 7.05 34.10
N ASN A 349 -12.02 6.67 32.94
CA ASN A 349 -13.17 7.30 32.34
C ASN A 349 -14.47 6.47 32.44
N SER A 350 -14.46 5.34 33.16
CA SER A 350 -15.61 4.43 33.31
C SER A 350 -16.21 3.97 31.98
N VAL A 351 -15.38 3.73 30.97
CA VAL A 351 -15.75 3.23 29.65
C VAL A 351 -15.45 1.73 29.56
N ASP A 352 -16.35 0.97 28.94
CA ASP A 352 -16.11 -0.45 28.69
C ASP A 352 -15.10 -0.62 27.55
N ILE A 353 -13.99 -1.32 27.80
CA ILE A 353 -12.99 -1.62 26.78
C ILE A 353 -13.59 -2.37 25.58
N LYS A 354 -14.64 -3.20 25.80
CA LYS A 354 -15.33 -3.90 24.70
C LYS A 354 -15.97 -2.93 23.71
N SER A 355 -16.53 -1.81 24.17
CA SER A 355 -17.11 -0.82 23.25
C SER A 355 -16.04 -0.15 22.39
N ILE A 356 -14.86 0.11 22.97
CA ILE A 356 -13.72 0.67 22.22
C ILE A 356 -13.15 -0.34 21.23
N THR A 357 -12.90 -1.59 21.65
CA THR A 357 -12.40 -2.64 20.74
C THR A 357 -13.37 -2.93 19.59
N GLY A 358 -14.68 -2.91 19.84
CA GLY A 358 -15.70 -3.05 18.80
C GLY A 358 -15.71 -1.88 17.81
N MET A 359 -15.61 -0.65 18.30
CA MET A 359 -15.44 0.54 17.45
C MET A 359 -14.16 0.46 16.60
N GLN A 360 -13.11 -0.18 17.11
CA GLN A 360 -11.78 -0.26 16.50
C GLN A 360 -11.49 -1.58 15.75
N SER A 361 -12.52 -2.38 15.43
CA SER A 361 -12.34 -3.64 14.70
C SER A 361 -11.51 -3.44 13.42
N GLY A 362 -10.34 -4.06 13.33
CA GLY A 362 -9.39 -3.94 12.21
C GLY A 362 -8.60 -2.62 12.11
N LEU A 363 -8.67 -1.75 13.12
CA LEU A 363 -8.04 -0.42 13.10
C LEU A 363 -6.94 -0.25 14.18
N GLY A 364 -6.78 -1.24 15.04
CA GLY A 364 -5.73 -1.32 16.05
C GLY A 364 -6.06 -0.55 17.33
N VAL A 365 -5.05 -0.39 18.19
CA VAL A 365 -5.23 0.36 19.45
C VAL A 365 -5.40 1.85 19.12
N PRO A 366 -6.50 2.50 19.56
CA PRO A 366 -6.72 3.92 19.29
C PRO A 366 -5.74 4.82 20.04
N ASP A 367 -5.52 6.01 19.50
CA ASP A 367 -4.78 7.08 20.17
C ASP A 367 -5.59 7.66 21.34
N ALA A 368 -4.97 7.73 22.52
CA ALA A 368 -5.61 8.25 23.74
C ALA A 368 -6.13 9.68 23.58
N LYS A 369 -5.43 10.57 22.85
CA LYS A 369 -5.89 11.95 22.61
C LYS A 369 -7.16 12.00 21.78
N LYS A 370 -7.32 11.08 20.82
CA LYS A 370 -8.56 10.99 20.03
C LYS A 370 -9.72 10.55 20.90
N LEU A 371 -9.48 9.59 21.80
CA LEU A 371 -10.48 9.15 22.78
C LEU A 371 -10.82 10.26 23.79
N ASP A 372 -9.83 11.00 24.27
CA ASP A 372 -10.04 12.15 25.17
C ASP A 372 -10.91 13.22 24.52
N ASN A 373 -10.63 13.59 23.26
CA ASN A 373 -11.43 14.56 22.53
C ASN A 373 -12.88 14.08 22.33
N LEU A 374 -13.07 12.81 21.97
CA LEU A 374 -14.41 12.22 21.85
C LEU A 374 -15.15 12.25 23.20
N LEU A 375 -14.46 11.89 24.28
CA LEU A 375 -15.07 11.83 25.60
C LEU A 375 -15.40 13.23 26.12
N ALA A 376 -14.52 14.21 25.94
CA ALA A 376 -14.78 15.61 26.25
C ALA A 376 -16.03 16.09 25.51
N TRP A 377 -16.10 15.83 24.19
CA TRP A 377 -17.28 16.14 23.40
C TRP A 377 -18.55 15.48 23.93
N CYS A 378 -18.49 14.19 24.32
CA CYS A 378 -19.62 13.48 24.90
C CYS A 378 -20.07 14.11 26.22
N LYS A 379 -19.14 14.50 27.09
CA LYS A 379 -19.41 15.15 28.38
C LYS A 379 -20.05 16.53 28.19
N ASP A 380 -19.44 17.37 27.34
CA ASP A 380 -19.89 18.73 27.07
C ASP A 380 -21.32 18.76 26.49
N ASN A 381 -21.68 17.72 25.73
CA ASN A 381 -22.99 17.60 25.08
C ASN A 381 -23.95 16.62 25.78
N SER A 382 -23.59 16.09 26.96
CA SER A 382 -24.40 15.11 27.72
C SER A 382 -24.83 13.87 26.91
N VAL A 383 -23.93 13.38 26.04
CA VAL A 383 -24.13 12.20 25.19
C VAL A 383 -23.47 10.99 25.81
N ASP A 384 -24.14 9.84 25.80
CA ASP A 384 -23.52 8.56 26.18
C ASP A 384 -22.53 8.12 25.10
N ILE A 385 -21.26 7.96 25.49
CA ILE A 385 -20.20 7.47 24.61
C ILE A 385 -20.54 6.09 24.01
N LYS A 386 -21.33 5.26 24.70
CA LYS A 386 -21.78 3.96 24.18
C LYS A 386 -22.58 4.11 22.90
N SER A 387 -23.47 5.11 22.81
CA SER A 387 -24.24 5.39 21.60
C SER A 387 -23.33 5.75 20.43
N ILE A 388 -22.25 6.50 20.68
CA ILE A 388 -21.28 6.83 19.64
C ILE A 388 -20.45 5.61 19.23
N THR A 389 -19.95 4.83 20.19
CA THR A 389 -19.19 3.60 19.89
C THR A 389 -20.02 2.56 19.14
N GLY A 390 -21.32 2.45 19.42
CA GLY A 390 -22.25 1.57 18.71
C GLY A 390 -22.52 2.01 17.26
N MET A 391 -22.64 3.32 17.02
CA MET A 391 -22.70 3.90 15.67
C MET A 391 -21.41 3.65 14.86
N GLN A 392 -20.28 3.47 15.54
CA GLN A 392 -18.93 3.44 14.95
C GLN A 392 -18.27 2.04 14.96
N VAL A 393 -19.04 0.97 15.11
CA VAL A 393 -18.49 -0.41 15.08
C VAL A 393 -17.66 -0.63 13.82
N GLY A 394 -16.36 -0.93 13.98
CA GLY A 394 -15.39 -1.14 12.90
C GLY A 394 -14.98 0.10 12.10
N LEU A 395 -15.33 1.31 12.55
CA LEU A 395 -15.12 2.56 11.81
C LEU A 395 -14.16 3.52 12.51
N GLY A 396 -13.79 3.20 13.75
CA GLY A 396 -12.79 3.92 14.53
C GLY A 396 -13.37 5.11 15.29
N VAL A 397 -12.49 5.90 15.92
CA VAL A 397 -12.91 7.10 16.65
C VAL A 397 -13.40 8.15 15.64
N PRO A 398 -14.65 8.62 15.75
CA PRO A 398 -15.20 9.62 14.83
C PRO A 398 -14.51 10.98 14.98
N ASP A 399 -14.58 11.79 13.93
CA ASP A 399 -14.23 13.21 13.99
C ASP A 399 -15.31 13.98 14.77
N VAL A 400 -14.91 14.63 15.86
CA VAL A 400 -15.79 15.44 16.70
C VAL A 400 -16.47 16.57 15.93
N LYS A 401 -15.85 17.11 14.88
CA LYS A 401 -16.50 18.15 14.04
C LYS A 401 -17.71 17.61 13.27
N LYS A 402 -17.67 16.33 12.87
CA LYS A 402 -18.83 15.69 12.23
C LYS A 402 -19.94 15.45 13.25
N LEU A 403 -19.57 15.09 14.49
CA LEU A 403 -20.52 14.95 15.59
C LEU A 403 -21.16 16.30 15.96
N ASP A 404 -20.40 17.39 15.98
CA ASP A 404 -20.92 18.76 16.17
C ASP A 404 -21.94 19.13 15.09
N GLY A 405 -21.62 18.85 13.82
CA GLY A 405 -22.53 19.09 12.70
C GLY A 405 -23.84 18.28 12.86
N LEU A 406 -23.74 17.00 13.22
CA LEU A 406 -24.89 16.15 13.49
C LEU A 406 -25.73 16.68 14.67
N LEU A 407 -25.10 17.07 15.77
CA LEU A 407 -25.79 17.57 16.95
C LEU A 407 -26.49 18.91 16.67
N THR A 408 -25.82 19.80 15.92
CA THR A 408 -26.41 21.06 15.45
C THR A 408 -27.63 20.79 14.59
N TRP A 409 -27.54 19.83 13.66
CA TRP A 409 -28.67 19.42 12.83
C TRP A 409 -29.82 18.86 13.67
N CYS A 410 -29.53 17.98 14.63
CA CYS A 410 -30.53 17.42 15.54
C CYS A 410 -31.25 18.51 16.33
N THR A 411 -30.50 19.49 16.86
CA THR A 411 -31.04 20.63 17.61
C THR A 411 -31.95 21.49 16.74
N ASN A 412 -31.50 21.86 15.53
CA ASN A 412 -32.26 22.72 14.62
C ASN A 412 -33.56 22.09 14.12
N ASN A 413 -33.63 20.75 14.09
CA ASN A 413 -34.78 20.01 13.58
C ASN A 413 -35.58 19.30 14.70
N GLU A 414 -35.29 19.61 15.97
CA GLU A 414 -35.95 19.01 17.15
C GLU A 414 -35.92 17.47 17.17
N VAL A 415 -34.83 16.87 16.69
CA VAL A 415 -34.63 15.42 16.64
C VAL A 415 -33.70 14.98 17.78
N ASP A 416 -34.06 13.89 18.47
CA ASP A 416 -33.17 13.30 19.48
C ASP A 416 -31.97 12.60 18.82
N LEU A 417 -30.76 13.01 19.19
CA LEU A 417 -29.51 12.41 18.73
C LEU A 417 -29.46 10.89 19.00
N LYS A 418 -30.06 10.41 20.10
CA LYS A 418 -30.12 8.96 20.39
C LYS A 418 -30.89 8.20 19.32
N SER A 419 -31.93 8.81 18.76
CA SER A 419 -32.70 8.21 17.66
C SER A 419 -31.85 8.08 16.41
N ILE A 420 -31.04 9.09 16.08
CA ILE A 420 -30.12 9.02 14.92
C ILE A 420 -28.99 8.01 15.14
N THR A 421 -28.37 8.02 16.31
CA THR A 421 -27.28 7.06 16.62
C THR A 421 -27.79 5.61 16.65
N GLY A 422 -29.02 5.37 17.11
CA GLY A 422 -29.68 4.05 17.02
C GLY A 422 -29.98 3.61 15.59
N MET A 423 -30.44 4.51 14.73
CA MET A 423 -30.64 4.24 13.29
C MET A 423 -29.32 3.91 12.56
N GLN A 424 -28.21 4.49 13.02
CA GLN A 424 -26.88 4.44 12.38
C GLN A 424 -25.93 3.43 13.03
N MET A 425 -26.44 2.46 13.77
CA MET A 425 -25.62 1.41 14.39
C MET A 425 -24.71 0.73 13.34
N GLY A 426 -23.39 0.85 13.51
CA GLY A 426 -22.37 0.33 12.58
C GLY A 426 -22.23 1.05 11.23
N LEU A 427 -22.83 2.23 11.06
CA LEU A 427 -22.91 2.93 9.75
C LEU A 427 -22.20 4.30 9.71
N SER A 428 -21.50 4.66 10.80
CA SER A 428 -20.75 5.91 10.99
C SER A 428 -21.60 7.14 11.27
N VAL A 429 -20.96 8.31 11.44
CA VAL A 429 -21.68 9.58 11.60
C VAL A 429 -22.34 9.91 10.27
N PRO A 430 -23.68 10.04 10.21
CA PRO A 430 -24.37 10.33 8.98
C PRO A 430 -24.01 11.71 8.42
N ASP A 431 -24.10 11.84 7.10
CA ASP A 431 -24.04 13.12 6.42
C ASP A 431 -25.34 13.90 6.68
N VAL A 432 -25.21 15.12 7.20
CA VAL A 432 -26.35 16.01 7.49
C VAL A 432 -27.20 16.29 6.26
N LYS A 433 -26.60 16.33 5.06
CA LYS A 433 -27.37 16.52 3.82
C LYS A 433 -28.32 15.35 3.54
N LYS A 434 -27.89 14.11 3.84
CA LYS A 434 -28.76 12.93 3.69
C LYS A 434 -29.88 12.95 4.72
N LEU A 435 -29.63 13.50 5.91
CA LEU A 435 -30.66 13.70 6.92
C LEU A 435 -31.67 14.78 6.51
N ASP A 436 -31.23 15.88 5.88
CA ASP A 436 -32.11 16.89 5.31
C ASP A 436 -33.04 16.30 4.23
N ASP A 437 -32.48 15.52 3.30
CA ASP A 437 -33.25 14.86 2.24
C ASP A 437 -34.29 13.87 2.82
N LEU A 438 -33.91 13.11 3.87
CA LEU A 438 -34.81 12.21 4.59
C LEU A 438 -35.94 12.99 5.27
N LEU A 439 -35.61 14.08 5.96
CA LEU A 439 -36.59 14.91 6.67
C LEU A 439 -37.58 15.56 5.69
N ALA A 440 -37.09 16.10 4.58
CA ALA A 440 -37.94 16.65 3.52
C ALA A 440 -38.89 15.58 2.95
N TRP A 441 -38.41 14.35 2.72
CA TRP A 441 -39.27 13.26 2.28
C TRP A 441 -40.34 12.91 3.31
N CYS A 442 -39.98 12.88 4.60
CA CYS A 442 -40.92 12.62 5.70
C CYS A 442 -42.05 13.66 5.72
N GLN A 443 -41.69 14.95 5.57
CA GLN A 443 -42.64 16.06 5.49
C GLN A 443 -43.56 15.93 4.27
N ASP A 444 -43.00 15.68 3.08
CA ASP A 444 -43.75 15.52 1.83
C ASP A 444 -44.75 14.34 1.87
N ASN A 445 -44.48 13.32 2.69
CA ASN A 445 -45.27 12.09 2.76
C ASN A 445 -46.09 11.94 4.05
N ASN A 446 -46.08 12.96 4.91
CA ASN A 446 -46.72 12.96 6.23
C ASN A 446 -46.34 11.74 7.10
N VAL A 447 -45.05 11.40 7.10
CA VAL A 447 -44.45 10.32 7.90
C VAL A 447 -43.67 10.92 9.05
N ASP A 448 -43.87 10.43 10.28
CA ASP A 448 -43.05 10.83 11.42
C ASP A 448 -41.64 10.25 11.28
N LEU A 449 -40.61 11.10 11.32
CA LEU A 449 -39.20 10.68 11.29
C LEU A 449 -38.88 9.65 12.38
N LYS A 450 -39.54 9.73 13.55
CA LYS A 450 -39.37 8.76 14.64
C LYS A 450 -39.77 7.34 14.25
N SER A 451 -40.70 7.19 13.29
CA SER A 451 -41.10 5.88 12.78
C SER A 451 -40.02 5.22 11.90
N ILE A 452 -39.07 6.01 11.40
CA ILE A 452 -37.95 5.55 10.56
C ILE A 452 -36.69 5.36 11.41
N THR A 453 -36.42 6.25 12.36
CA THR A 453 -35.22 6.16 13.21
C THR A 453 -35.20 4.94 14.15
N GLY A 454 -36.34 4.29 14.36
CA GLY A 454 -36.43 3.00 15.04
C GLY A 454 -36.03 1.78 14.18
N MET A 455 -35.88 1.96 12.86
CA MET A 455 -35.40 0.93 11.96
C MET A 455 -33.86 1.00 11.96
N GLN A 456 -33.18 0.01 12.55
CA GLN A 456 -31.70 -0.06 12.57
C GLN A 456 -31.14 -0.40 11.17
N VAL A 457 -31.43 0.42 10.17
CA VAL A 457 -31.17 0.16 8.74
C VAL A 457 -30.36 1.26 8.06
N GLY A 458 -29.87 2.25 8.81
CA GLY A 458 -29.25 3.45 8.23
C GLY A 458 -30.27 4.43 7.66
N ILE A 459 -29.78 5.52 7.05
CA ILE A 459 -30.64 6.49 6.35
C ILE A 459 -31.00 5.88 4.99
N PRO A 460 -32.27 5.51 4.76
CA PRO A 460 -32.71 4.96 3.48
C PRO A 460 -32.74 6.06 2.42
N SER A 461 -32.51 5.66 1.16
CA SER A 461 -32.72 6.53 0.00
C SER A 461 -34.21 6.79 -0.23
N LYS A 462 -34.51 7.86 -0.98
CA LYS A 462 -35.88 8.22 -1.40
C LYS A 462 -36.60 7.06 -2.11
N ASP A 463 -35.89 6.29 -2.93
CA ASP A 463 -36.47 5.16 -3.65
C ASP A 463 -36.79 3.97 -2.74
N GLU A 464 -35.94 3.70 -1.74
CA GLU A 464 -36.20 2.69 -0.71
C GLU A 464 -37.41 3.06 0.15
N LEU A 465 -37.50 4.32 0.57
CA LEU A 465 -38.65 4.87 1.30
C LEU A 465 -39.94 4.76 0.48
N ASN A 466 -39.91 5.16 -0.79
CA ASN A 466 -41.06 5.05 -1.68
C ASN A 466 -41.53 3.59 -1.84
N LYS A 467 -40.61 2.61 -1.89
CA LYS A 467 -40.97 1.18 -1.93
C LYS A 467 -41.58 0.69 -0.62
N LEU A 468 -40.98 1.06 0.52
CA LEU A 468 -41.45 0.68 1.85
C LEU A 468 -42.87 1.19 2.16
N PHE A 469 -43.19 2.40 1.72
CA PHE A 469 -44.46 3.06 2.08
C PHE A 469 -45.55 3.01 0.99
N ARG A 470 -45.23 2.63 -0.26
CA ARG A 470 -46.25 2.38 -1.31
C ARG A 470 -47.03 1.08 -1.08
N GLY A 471 -46.44 0.07 -0.42
CA GLY A 471 -47.13 -1.20 -0.11
C GLY A 471 -48.27 -1.09 0.89
N ARG A 472 -48.42 0.04 1.62
CA ARG A 472 -49.50 0.25 2.59
C ARG A 472 -50.67 1.10 2.11
N ARG A 473 -50.54 1.83 1.00
CA ARG A 473 -51.63 2.68 0.45
C ARG A 473 -52.58 1.94 -0.50
N GLY A 474 -52.36 0.65 -0.76
CA GLY A 474 -53.13 -0.15 -1.73
C GLY A 474 -54.38 -0.85 -1.17
N ASP A 475 -54.58 -0.88 0.14
CA ASP A 475 -55.67 -1.68 0.76
C ASP A 475 -56.89 -0.86 1.21
N GLU A 476 -56.88 0.48 1.09
CA GLU A 476 -58.03 1.32 1.49
C GLU A 476 -58.94 1.74 0.32
N SER A 477 -58.64 1.36 -0.93
CA SER A 477 -59.49 1.69 -2.10
C SER A 477 -60.28 0.51 -2.69
N ALA A 478 -60.33 -0.63 -2.01
CA ALA A 478 -61.05 -1.82 -2.47
C ALA A 478 -62.42 -2.03 -1.79
N VAL A 479 -63.09 -0.96 -1.36
CA VAL A 479 -64.51 -1.02 -0.94
C VAL A 479 -65.29 0.13 -1.57
N GLU A 480 -65.40 0.13 -2.89
CA GLU A 480 -66.56 0.67 -3.60
C GLU A 480 -66.43 0.28 -5.07
N GLN A 481 -67.02 -0.87 -5.41
CA GLN A 481 -67.78 -1.13 -6.66
C GLN A 481 -67.89 -2.65 -6.90
N ALA A 482 -69.03 -3.20 -6.50
CA ALA A 482 -69.70 -4.31 -7.17
C ALA A 482 -71.22 -4.11 -6.95
N PRO A 483 -72.06 -4.46 -7.95
CA PRO A 483 -73.41 -3.89 -8.14
C PRO A 483 -74.42 -4.14 -7.03
#